data_AF-A0A1F6AHG7-F1
#
_entry.id   AF-A0A1F6AHG7-F1
#
_cell.length_a   1.000
_cell.length_b   1.000
_cell.length_c   1.000
_cell.angle_alpha   90.00
_cell.angle_beta   90.00
_cell.angle_gamma   90.00
#
_symmetry.space_group_name_H-M   'P 1'
#
loop_
_entity.id
_entity.type
_entity.pdbx_description
1 polymer ?
#
loop_
_entity_poly.entity_id
_entity_poly.type
_entity_poly.pdbx_seq_one_letter_code
_entity_poly.pdbx_strand_id
1 'polypeptide(L)'
;MNTAVVNIKVDPKLKKQAQKTASALGFSLSSLINGFLRQLVRDRSIGFSDVRLELTPYAKRMLQESEEEIRSGKAKSYSPDEYLAYIDTIIRNEEKHRKSGSHSKVRKITT
;
A
#
# COMPACT_ATOMS: atom_id res chain seq x y z
N MET A 1 5.49 32.36 -21.26
CA MET A 1 4.66 31.40 -20.51
C MET A 1 4.21 30.34 -21.50
N ASN A 2 4.56 29.06 -21.29
CA ASN A 2 4.07 27.96 -22.14
C ASN A 2 2.93 27.27 -21.40
N THR A 3 1.68 27.54 -21.79
CA THR A 3 0.49 27.01 -21.13
C THR A 3 -0.38 26.28 -22.13
N ALA A 4 -0.86 25.10 -21.76
CA ALA A 4 -1.85 24.35 -22.52
C ALA A 4 -3.24 24.52 -21.90
N VAL A 5 -4.27 24.52 -22.73
CA VAL A 5 -5.68 24.60 -22.29
C VAL A 5 -6.21 23.19 -22.08
N VAL A 6 -6.86 22.96 -20.94
CA VAL A 6 -7.53 21.69 -20.61
C VAL A 6 -9.04 21.94 -20.52
N ASN A 7 -9.81 21.34 -21.43
CA ASN A 7 -11.27 21.43 -21.47
C ASN A 7 -11.89 20.17 -20.88
N ILE A 8 -12.64 20.30 -19.78
CA ILE A 8 -13.25 19.18 -19.06
C ILE A 8 -14.74 19.46 -18.89
N LYS A 9 -15.58 18.48 -19.23
CA LYS A 9 -17.02 18.52 -18.94
C LYS A 9 -17.24 18.08 -17.49
N VAL A 10 -17.96 18.90 -16.73
CA VAL A 10 -18.26 18.63 -15.31
C VAL A 10 -19.68 19.13 -15.04
N ASP A 11 -20.37 18.51 -14.09
CA ASP A 11 -21.68 18.99 -13.64
C ASP A 11 -21.60 20.47 -13.16
N PRO A 12 -22.52 21.36 -13.60
CA PRO A 12 -22.47 22.77 -13.23
C PRO A 12 -22.58 23.04 -11.73
N LYS A 13 -23.32 22.21 -10.98
CA LYS A 13 -23.46 22.35 -9.52
C LYS A 13 -22.15 21.93 -8.85
N LEU A 14 -21.56 20.82 -9.27
CA LEU A 14 -20.25 20.36 -8.80
C LEU A 14 -19.16 21.40 -9.04
N LYS A 15 -19.13 22.03 -10.23
CA LYS A 15 -18.17 23.11 -10.53
C LYS A 15 -18.28 24.27 -9.53
N LYS A 16 -19.50 24.72 -9.26
CA LYS A 16 -19.76 25.82 -8.31
C LYS A 16 -19.33 25.45 -6.90
N GLN A 17 -19.65 24.23 -6.46
CA GLN A 17 -19.25 23.73 -5.15
C GLN A 17 -17.72 23.65 -5.02
N ALA A 18 -17.04 23.03 -6.00
CA ALA A 18 -15.59 22.92 -6.01
C ALA A 18 -14.91 24.30 -5.99
N GLN A 19 -15.45 25.27 -6.73
CA GLN A 19 -14.92 26.63 -6.75
C GLN A 19 -15.11 27.34 -5.40
N LYS A 20 -16.27 27.18 -4.75
CA LYS A 20 -16.51 27.72 -3.39
C LYS A 20 -15.55 27.11 -2.38
N THR A 21 -15.34 25.80 -2.43
CA THR A 21 -14.39 25.10 -1.55
C THR A 21 -12.96 25.58 -1.78
N ALA A 22 -12.51 25.70 -3.04
CA ALA A 22 -11.19 26.23 -3.37
C ALA A 22 -10.99 27.64 -2.82
N SER A 23 -11.96 28.54 -3.03
CA SER A 23 -11.89 29.91 -2.53
C SER A 23 -11.86 29.99 -1.00
N ALA A 24 -12.61 29.12 -0.31
CA ALA A 24 -12.58 29.05 1.15
C ALA A 24 -11.20 28.62 1.68
N LEU A 25 -10.44 27.86 0.89
CA LEU A 25 -9.06 27.46 1.19
C LEU A 25 -8.02 28.49 0.69
N GLY A 26 -8.43 29.61 0.09
CA GLY A 26 -7.53 30.63 -0.44
C GLY A 26 -6.90 30.30 -1.80
N PHE A 27 -7.45 29.33 -2.53
CA PHE A 27 -6.93 28.90 -3.83
C PHE A 27 -7.94 29.12 -4.97
N SER A 28 -7.43 29.29 -6.19
CA SER A 28 -8.27 29.15 -7.38
C SER A 28 -8.50 27.67 -7.70
N LEU A 29 -9.65 27.34 -8.32
CA LEU A 29 -9.92 25.97 -8.77
C LEU A 29 -8.84 25.48 -9.76
N SER A 30 -8.36 26.36 -10.65
CA SER A 30 -7.29 26.04 -11.60
C SER A 30 -5.96 25.73 -10.92
N SER A 31 -5.63 26.44 -9.83
CA SER A 31 -4.42 26.17 -9.05
C SER A 31 -4.46 24.77 -8.42
N LEU A 32 -5.61 24.37 -7.89
CA LEU A 32 -5.80 23.03 -7.32
C LEU A 32 -5.74 21.93 -8.39
N ILE A 33 -6.37 22.14 -9.55
CA ILE A 33 -6.29 21.18 -10.66
C ILE A 33 -4.83 21.01 -11.11
N ASN A 34 -4.08 22.10 -11.26
CA ASN A 34 -2.66 22.04 -11.61
C ASN A 34 -1.83 21.33 -10.52
N GLY A 35 -2.13 21.59 -9.25
CA GLY A 35 -1.50 20.88 -8.12
C GLY A 35 -1.76 19.38 -8.17
N PHE A 36 -3.01 18.98 -8.39
CA PHE A 36 -3.41 17.58 -8.54
C PHE A 36 -2.71 16.90 -9.73
N LEU A 37 -2.63 17.55 -10.89
CA LEU A 37 -1.92 16.99 -12.05
C LEU A 37 -0.43 16.78 -11.77
N ARG A 38 0.22 17.70 -11.05
CA ARG A 38 1.62 17.53 -10.62
C ARG A 38 1.77 16.36 -9.65
N GLN A 39 0.85 16.26 -8.70
CA GLN A 39 0.84 15.14 -7.75
C GLN A 39 0.65 13.81 -8.46
N LEU A 40 -0.30 13.73 -9.41
CA LEU A 40 -0.54 12.53 -10.19
C LEU A 40 0.71 12.06 -10.96
N VAL A 41 1.44 12.99 -11.59
CA VAL A 41 2.69 12.67 -12.29
C VAL A 41 3.79 12.20 -11.33
N ARG A 42 3.89 12.84 -10.16
CA ARG A 42 4.90 12.50 -9.15
C ARG A 42 4.65 11.14 -8.51
N ASP A 43 3.42 10.92 -8.06
CA ASP A 43 3.05 9.77 -7.22
C ASP A 43 2.69 8.55 -8.09
N ARG A 44 2.41 8.74 -9.39
CA ARG A 44 1.96 7.73 -10.36
C ARG A 44 0.81 6.85 -9.84
N SER A 45 0.01 7.41 -8.95
CA SER A 45 -1.09 6.74 -8.26
C SER A 45 -2.16 7.76 -7.90
N ILE A 46 -3.38 7.27 -7.67
CA ILE A 46 -4.52 8.08 -7.22
C ILE A 46 -4.97 7.51 -5.88
N GLY A 47 -4.93 8.35 -4.84
CA GLY A 47 -5.49 8.01 -3.54
C GLY A 47 -6.98 8.32 -3.50
N PHE A 48 -7.81 7.33 -3.19
CA PHE A 48 -9.22 7.53 -2.86
C PHE A 48 -9.35 7.55 -1.34
N SER A 49 -9.72 8.69 -0.77
CA SER A 49 -9.79 8.90 0.68
C SER A 49 -11.14 8.54 1.31
N ASP A 50 -12.04 7.87 0.58
CA ASP A 50 -13.29 7.32 1.13
C ASP A 50 -13.31 5.78 1.12
N VAL A 51 -12.15 5.20 1.41
CA VAL A 51 -12.12 3.85 1.97
C VAL A 51 -11.90 4.09 3.44
N ARG A 52 -12.94 3.90 4.26
CA ARG A 52 -12.75 3.71 5.71
C ARG A 52 -11.56 2.76 5.81
N LEU A 53 -10.46 3.22 6.39
CA LEU A 53 -9.24 2.44 6.59
C LEU A 53 -9.51 1.35 7.64
N GLU A 54 -10.50 0.52 7.36
CA GLU A 54 -10.75 -0.72 8.04
C GLU A 54 -9.62 -1.64 7.64
N LEU A 55 -8.71 -1.88 8.59
CA LEU A 55 -7.73 -2.93 8.49
C LEU A 55 -8.41 -4.20 7.96
N THR A 56 -7.77 -4.87 6.99
CA THR A 56 -8.26 -6.16 6.52
C THR A 56 -8.35 -7.13 7.71
N PRO A 57 -9.24 -8.14 7.69
CA PRO A 57 -9.30 -9.14 8.76
C PRO A 57 -7.93 -9.78 9.03
N TYR A 58 -7.11 -9.95 7.98
CA TYR A 58 -5.73 -10.42 8.10
C TYR A 58 -4.86 -9.44 8.90
N ALA A 59 -4.85 -8.14 8.54
CA ALA A 59 -4.07 -7.14 9.26
C ALA A 59 -4.52 -7.00 10.73
N LYS A 60 -5.83 -7.08 11.01
CA LYS A 60 -6.35 -7.09 12.39
C LYS A 60 -5.80 -8.27 13.20
N ARG A 61 -5.77 -9.49 12.63
CA ARG A 61 -5.21 -10.68 13.29
C ARG A 61 -3.71 -10.54 13.54
N MET A 62 -2.94 -10.09 12.54
CA MET A 62 -1.50 -9.90 12.70
C MET A 62 -1.15 -8.93 13.83
N LEU A 63 -1.92 -7.86 13.99
CA LEU A 63 -1.74 -6.91 15.09
C LEU A 63 -2.07 -7.55 16.45
N GLN A 64 -3.17 -8.31 16.54
CA GLN A 64 -3.54 -9.02 17.77
C GLN A 64 -2.47 -10.04 18.19
N GLU A 65 -1.98 -10.85 17.24
CA GLU A 65 -0.91 -11.82 17.47
C GLU A 65 0.37 -11.12 17.97
N SER A 66 0.75 -10.01 17.32
CA SER A 66 1.91 -9.22 17.74
C SER A 66 1.76 -8.65 19.16
N GLU A 67 0.59 -8.12 19.51
CA GLU A 67 0.30 -7.62 20.86
C GLU A 67 0.40 -8.72 21.92
N GLU A 68 -0.08 -9.93 21.61
CA GLU A 68 0.01 -11.09 22.50
C GLU A 68 1.45 -11.58 22.68
N GLU A 69 2.25 -11.60 21.62
CA GLU A 69 3.67 -11.95 21.70
C GLU A 69 4.48 -10.97 22.55
N ILE A 70 4.19 -9.67 22.42
CA ILE A 70 4.80 -8.63 23.27
C ILE A 70 4.38 -8.84 24.72
N ARG A 71 3.08 -9.00 24.99
CA ARG A 71 2.56 -9.17 26.36
C ARG A 71 3.07 -10.43 27.04
N SER A 72 3.25 -11.51 26.29
CA SER A 72 3.74 -12.80 26.79
C SER A 72 5.27 -12.89 26.86
N GLY A 73 6.00 -11.84 26.47
CA GLY A 73 7.46 -11.83 26.45
C GLY A 73 8.08 -12.75 25.38
N LYS A 74 7.28 -13.20 24.42
CA LYS A 74 7.72 -14.04 23.28
C LYS A 74 8.24 -13.21 22.11
N ALA A 75 7.98 -11.90 22.12
CA ALA A 75 8.49 -10.98 21.11
C ALA A 75 10.01 -11.03 21.06
N LYS A 76 10.55 -11.27 19.87
CA LYS A 76 11.99 -11.29 19.63
C LYS A 76 12.43 -9.92 19.12
N SER A 77 13.50 -9.40 19.71
CA SER A 77 14.19 -8.21 19.22
C SER A 77 15.52 -8.63 18.63
N TYR A 78 15.91 -8.01 17.52
CA TYR A 78 17.15 -8.29 16.81
C TYR A 78 17.86 -6.96 16.54
N SER A 79 19.18 -6.94 16.67
CA SER A 79 19.99 -5.91 16.00
C SER A 79 19.94 -6.10 14.48
N PRO A 80 20.30 -5.09 13.66
CA PRO A 80 20.30 -5.22 12.21
C PRO A 80 21.11 -6.42 11.70
N ASP A 81 22.30 -6.65 12.27
CA ASP A 81 23.19 -7.75 11.86
C ASP A 81 22.62 -9.13 12.25
N GLU A 82 22.06 -9.24 13.44
CA GLU A 82 21.40 -10.47 13.91
C GLU A 82 20.15 -10.80 13.08
N TYR A 83 19.39 -9.78 12.69
CA TYR A 83 18.21 -9.94 11.85
C TYR A 83 18.59 -10.48 10.47
N LEU A 84 19.62 -9.90 9.84
CA LEU A 84 20.13 -10.38 8.56
C LEU A 84 20.61 -11.83 8.64
N ALA A 85 21.38 -12.17 9.68
CA ALA A 85 21.82 -13.55 9.91
C ALA A 85 20.62 -14.51 10.10
N TYR A 86 19.58 -14.09 10.84
CA TYR A 86 18.37 -14.86 11.02
C TYR A 86 17.62 -15.10 9.70
N ILE A 87 17.43 -14.07 8.88
CA ILE A 87 16.81 -14.21 7.55
C ILE A 87 17.62 -15.15 6.66
N ASP A 88 18.96 -15.05 6.67
CA ASP A 88 19.83 -15.98 5.93
C ASP A 88 19.68 -17.44 6.40
N THR A 89 19.39 -17.69 7.68
CA THR A 89 19.09 -19.04 8.16
C THR A 89 17.75 -19.55 7.63
N ILE A 90 16.72 -18.71 7.58
CA ILE A 90 15.41 -19.07 7.05
C ILE A 90 15.53 -19.43 5.57
N ILE A 91 16.17 -18.58 4.77
CA ILE A 91 16.37 -18.78 3.33
C ILE A 91 17.09 -20.12 3.09
N ARG A 92 18.21 -20.36 3.78
CA ARG A 92 18.98 -21.61 3.64
C ARG A 92 18.18 -22.86 4.02
N ASN A 93 17.30 -22.76 5.02
CA ASN A 93 16.47 -23.88 5.44
C ASN A 93 15.35 -24.16 4.42
N GLU A 94 14.70 -23.14 3.87
CA GLU A 94 13.71 -23.30 2.79
C GLU A 94 14.33 -23.93 1.54
N GLU A 95 15.55 -23.52 1.17
CA GLU A 95 16.27 -24.11 0.04
C GLU A 95 16.59 -25.59 0.25
N LYS A 96 16.94 -26.00 1.47
CA LYS A 96 17.16 -27.40 1.83
C LYS A 96 15.86 -28.20 1.73
N HIS A 97 14.75 -27.67 2.24
CA HIS A 97 13.43 -28.31 2.14
C HIS A 97 12.97 -28.48 0.68
N ARG A 98 13.25 -27.50 -0.19
CA ARG A 98 12.98 -27.59 -1.63
C ARG A 98 13.83 -28.66 -2.33
N LYS A 99 15.09 -28.85 -1.92
CA LYS A 99 15.97 -29.89 -2.48
C LYS A 99 15.64 -31.30 -1.94
N SER A 100 15.18 -31.43 -0.69
CA SER A 100 14.76 -32.72 -0.11
C SER A 100 13.37 -33.19 -0.57
N GLY A 101 12.51 -32.28 -1.05
CA GLY A 101 11.16 -32.61 -1.56
C GLY A 101 11.12 -33.16 -2.99
N SER A 102 12.25 -33.27 -3.70
CA SER A 102 12.28 -33.63 -5.12
C SER A 102 12.29 -35.15 -5.41
N HIS A 103 12.04 -36.03 -4.42
CA HIS A 103 12.06 -37.49 -4.63
C HIS A 103 10.80 -38.25 -4.19
N SER A 104 9.64 -37.60 -3.99
CA SER A 104 8.37 -38.34 -3.87
C SER A 104 7.33 -37.83 -4.86
N LYS A 105 7.28 -38.53 -6.00
CA LYS A 105 6.13 -38.76 -6.89
C LYS A 105 5.35 -37.53 -7.35
N VAL A 106 5.84 -36.98 -8.46
CA VAL A 106 4.97 -36.58 -9.57
C VAL A 106 4.21 -37.82 -10.08
N ARG A 107 2.92 -37.63 -10.40
CA ARG A 107 1.95 -38.55 -11.05
C ARG A 107 1.08 -39.40 -10.11
N LYS A 108 -0.18 -38.97 -9.96
CA LYS A 108 -1.30 -39.38 -10.82
C LYS A 108 -2.59 -38.78 -10.26
N ILE A 109 -3.18 -37.82 -10.96
CA ILE A 109 -4.64 -37.84 -11.21
C ILE A 109 -4.83 -37.21 -12.59
N THR A 110 -4.95 -38.09 -13.58
CA THR A 110 -5.51 -37.81 -14.90
C THR A 110 -6.94 -38.34 -14.84
N THR A 111 -7.85 -37.66 -15.57
CA THR A 111 -9.29 -37.91 -15.80
C THR A 111 -10.22 -37.13 -14.90
#